data_AF-A0A916N7X3-F1
#
_entry.id   AF-A0A916N7X3-F1
#
_cell.length_a   1.000
_cell.length_b   1.000
_cell.length_c   1.000
_cell.angle_alpha   90.00
_cell.angle_beta   90.00
_cell.angle_gamma   90.00
#
_symmetry.space_group_name_H-M   'P 1'
#
loop_
_entity.id
_entity.type
_entity.pdbx_description
1 polymer ?
#
loop_
_entity_poly.entity_id
_entity_poly.type
_entity_poly.pdbx_seq_one_letter_code
_entity_poly.pdbx_strand_id
1 'polypeptide(L)'
;MEHTAKLKEKIALACKLTDKDQIKRMQQLHQTLFKKIDKTIEEPTSYELVFDNADSTLSKDLFDFIQFERLCCPWLNFQLTYQPGEGPVSLKMGNSVETKEMVYLVMELDKLPKPR
;
A
#
# COMPACT_ATOMS: atom_id res chain seq x y z
N MET A 1 8.84 2.55 23.50
CA MET A 1 9.80 3.16 22.56
C MET A 1 10.73 2.13 21.90
N GLU A 2 11.05 0.99 22.54
CA GLU A 2 11.96 -0.04 21.99
C GLU A 2 11.33 -0.97 20.93
N HIS A 3 10.01 -1.18 20.96
CA HIS A 3 9.32 -2.08 20.03
C HIS A 3 9.24 -1.55 18.59
N THR A 4 9.14 -0.24 18.42
CA THR A 4 8.95 0.40 17.11
C THR A 4 10.22 0.39 16.25
N ALA A 5 11.40 0.47 16.88
CA ALA A 5 12.70 0.43 16.19
C ALA A 5 13.02 -0.98 15.67
N LYS A 6 12.83 -2.01 16.52
CA LYS A 6 12.96 -3.43 16.12
C LYS A 6 11.98 -3.82 15.00
N LEU A 7 10.80 -3.22 14.97
CA LEU A 7 9.80 -3.44 13.93
C LEU A 7 10.24 -2.81 12.59
N LYS A 8 10.74 -1.58 12.62
CA LYS A 8 11.31 -0.89 11.45
C LYS A 8 12.51 -1.63 10.86
N GLU A 9 13.42 -2.17 11.68
CA GLU A 9 14.53 -3.01 11.18
C GLU A 9 14.04 -4.29 10.52
N LYS A 10 13.03 -4.97 11.08
CA LYS A 10 12.42 -6.16 10.45
C LYS A 10 11.72 -5.83 9.13
N ILE A 11 11.07 -4.66 9.04
CA ILE A 11 10.46 -4.15 7.80
C ILE A 11 11.53 -3.85 6.74
N ALA A 12 12.60 -3.14 7.13
CA ALA A 12 13.71 -2.83 6.23
C ALA A 12 14.43 -4.11 5.72
N LEU A 13 14.52 -5.14 6.56
CA LEU A 13 15.03 -6.47 6.17
C LEU A 13 14.05 -7.29 5.32
N ALA A 14 12.73 -7.07 5.46
CA ALA A 14 11.73 -7.76 4.66
C ALA A 14 11.74 -7.27 3.21
N CYS A 15 12.03 -5.98 2.98
CA CYS A 15 12.21 -5.45 1.64
C CYS A 15 13.53 -5.91 1.01
N LYS A 16 13.50 -7.14 0.45
CA LYS A 16 14.60 -7.78 -0.28
C LYS A 16 14.83 -7.22 -1.69
N LEU A 17 14.49 -5.96 -1.94
CA LEU A 17 14.77 -5.33 -3.23
C LEU A 17 16.28 -5.10 -3.35
N THR A 18 16.92 -5.94 -4.16
CA THR A 18 18.39 -5.96 -4.36
C THR A 18 18.83 -5.11 -5.55
N ASP A 19 17.91 -4.71 -6.42
CA ASP A 19 18.21 -4.04 -7.68
C ASP A 19 17.73 -2.58 -7.70
N LYS A 20 18.62 -1.67 -8.10
CA LYS A 20 18.39 -0.21 -8.08
C LYS A 20 17.24 0.22 -9.00
N ASP A 21 17.01 -0.47 -10.11
CA ASP A 21 15.92 -0.16 -11.03
C ASP A 21 14.57 -0.56 -10.46
N GLN A 22 14.53 -1.63 -9.67
CA GLN A 22 13.31 -2.07 -8.97
C GLN A 22 12.92 -1.10 -7.85
N ILE A 23 13.91 -0.57 -7.11
CA ILE A 23 13.68 0.48 -6.10
C ILE A 23 13.13 1.75 -6.76
N LYS A 24 13.72 2.18 -7.88
CA LYS A 24 13.27 3.38 -8.60
C LYS A 24 11.85 3.21 -9.12
N ARG A 25 11.52 2.04 -9.70
CA ARG A 25 10.18 1.74 -10.20
C ARG A 25 9.15 1.70 -9.07
N MET A 26 9.50 1.10 -7.94
CA MET A 26 8.65 1.08 -6.74
C MET A 26 8.34 2.51 -6.25
N GLN A 27 9.36 3.36 -6.12
CA GLN A 27 9.17 4.75 -5.70
C GLN A 27 8.29 5.55 -6.66
N GLN A 28 8.49 5.37 -7.98
CA GLN A 28 7.64 6.01 -8.98
C GLN A 28 6.20 5.51 -8.93
N LEU A 29 6.02 4.21 -8.71
CA LEU A 29 4.70 3.60 -8.60
C LEU A 29 3.96 4.07 -7.35
N HIS A 30 4.64 4.10 -6.20
CA HIS A 30 4.10 4.68 -4.96
C HIS A 30 3.67 6.13 -5.17
N GLN A 31 4.54 6.98 -5.74
CA GLN A 31 4.19 8.38 -5.99
C GLN A 31 3.03 8.56 -6.96
N THR A 32 2.95 7.72 -7.99
CA THR A 32 1.89 7.83 -9.01
C THR A 32 0.57 7.32 -8.44
N LEU A 33 0.57 6.17 -7.79
CA LEU A 33 -0.62 5.57 -7.20
C LEU A 33 -1.15 6.43 -6.06
N PHE A 34 -0.28 6.94 -5.19
CA PHE A 34 -0.69 7.75 -4.04
C PHE A 34 -1.30 9.08 -4.42
N LYS A 35 -0.93 9.66 -5.57
CA LYS A 35 -1.58 10.84 -6.13
C LYS A 35 -2.98 10.58 -6.66
N LYS A 36 -3.30 9.32 -6.99
CA LYS A 36 -4.61 8.90 -7.49
C LYS A 36 -5.57 8.52 -6.35
N ILE A 37 -5.10 8.47 -5.09
CA ILE A 37 -5.96 8.14 -3.94
C ILE A 37 -6.92 9.29 -3.69
N ASP A 38 -8.22 9.02 -3.78
CA ASP A 38 -9.26 9.99 -3.44
C ASP A 38 -9.48 10.03 -1.92
N LYS A 39 -9.49 8.85 -1.27
CA LYS A 39 -9.62 8.75 0.20
C LYS A 39 -8.89 7.53 0.75
N THR A 40 -8.41 7.68 1.98
CA THR A 40 -7.86 6.58 2.79
C THR A 40 -8.78 6.34 3.97
N ILE A 41 -9.28 5.13 4.10
CA ILE A 41 -10.12 4.68 5.22
C ILE A 41 -9.24 3.86 6.16
N GLU A 42 -9.15 4.33 7.40
CA GLU A 42 -8.48 3.57 8.45
C GLU A 42 -9.49 2.64 9.13
N GLU A 43 -9.27 1.33 9.01
CA GLU A 43 -10.06 0.31 9.68
C GLU A 43 -9.31 -0.23 10.91
N PRO A 44 -9.95 -0.96 11.84
CA PRO A 44 -9.28 -1.49 13.03
C PRO A 44 -8.09 -2.41 12.72
N THR A 45 -8.15 -3.13 11.60
CA THR A 45 -7.17 -4.19 11.24
C THR A 45 -6.53 -3.99 9.87
N SER A 46 -6.80 -2.87 9.20
CA SER A 46 -6.34 -2.64 7.82
C SER A 46 -6.40 -1.16 7.45
N TYR A 47 -5.80 -0.83 6.32
CA TYR A 47 -6.04 0.42 5.61
C TYR A 47 -6.69 0.14 4.27
N GLU A 48 -7.67 0.95 3.88
CA GLU A 48 -8.32 0.87 2.59
C GLU A 48 -8.11 2.17 1.80
N LEU A 49 -7.47 2.05 0.64
CA LEU A 49 -7.27 3.13 -0.31
C LEU A 49 -8.38 3.07 -1.33
N VAL A 50 -9.11 4.16 -1.52
CA VAL A 50 -10.21 4.23 -2.48
C VAL A 50 -9.86 5.21 -3.59
N PHE A 51 -10.17 4.78 -4.80
CA PHE A 51 -9.95 5.46 -6.07
C PHE A 51 -11.32 5.61 -6.73
N ASP A 52 -11.92 6.80 -6.65
CA ASP A 52 -13.21 7.14 -7.24
C ASP A 52 -13.09 7.39 -8.75
N ASN A 53 -11.92 7.79 -9.24
CA ASN A 53 -11.67 8.04 -10.68
C ASN A 53 -10.64 7.06 -11.25
N ALA A 54 -11.06 5.82 -11.47
CA ALA A 54 -10.21 4.79 -12.06
C ALA A 54 -9.92 5.07 -13.54
N ASP A 55 -8.73 5.63 -13.82
CA ASP A 55 -8.22 5.70 -15.19
C ASP A 55 -7.85 4.31 -15.75
N SER A 56 -7.69 4.19 -17.06
CA SER A 56 -7.34 2.92 -17.72
C SER A 56 -5.98 2.33 -17.29
N THR A 57 -5.15 3.11 -16.60
CA THR A 57 -3.83 2.69 -16.10
C THR A 57 -3.87 2.20 -14.65
N LEU A 58 -4.89 2.59 -13.87
CA LEU A 58 -4.99 2.32 -12.44
C LEU A 58 -4.98 0.82 -12.14
N SER A 59 -5.73 0.01 -12.88
CA SER A 59 -5.77 -1.44 -12.67
C SER A 59 -4.41 -2.10 -12.82
N LYS A 60 -3.62 -1.63 -13.80
CA LYS A 60 -2.26 -2.13 -14.03
C LYS A 60 -1.32 -1.65 -12.93
N ASP A 61 -1.40 -0.38 -12.55
CA ASP A 61 -0.58 0.21 -11.48
C ASP A 61 -0.82 -0.50 -10.14
N LEU A 62 -2.09 -0.77 -9.80
CA LEU A 62 -2.50 -1.51 -8.60
C LEU A 62 -1.98 -2.95 -8.62
N PHE A 63 -2.06 -3.63 -9.78
CA PHE A 63 -1.56 -4.99 -9.91
C PHE A 63 -0.05 -5.05 -9.78
N ASP A 64 0.69 -4.17 -10.47
CA ASP A 64 2.15 -4.05 -10.35
C ASP A 64 2.54 -3.78 -8.90
N PHE A 65 1.82 -2.88 -8.22
CA PHE A 65 2.06 -2.54 -6.81
C PHE A 65 1.89 -3.76 -5.91
N ILE A 66 0.78 -4.49 -6.03
CA ILE A 66 0.54 -5.71 -5.24
C ILE A 66 1.64 -6.75 -5.52
N GLN A 67 2.06 -6.92 -6.77
CA GLN A 67 3.14 -7.87 -7.09
C GLN A 67 4.46 -7.48 -6.43
N PHE A 68 4.83 -6.20 -6.47
CA PHE A 68 6.04 -5.71 -5.79
C PHE A 68 5.95 -5.89 -4.29
N GLU A 69 4.85 -5.46 -3.68
CA GLU A 69 4.69 -5.54 -2.23
C GLU A 69 4.60 -6.97 -1.73
N ARG A 70 4.12 -7.93 -2.52
CA ARG A 70 4.17 -9.36 -2.16
C ARG A 70 5.60 -9.91 -2.12
N LEU A 71 6.52 -9.35 -2.89
CA LEU A 71 7.95 -9.72 -2.85
C LEU A 71 8.64 -9.11 -1.62
N CYS A 72 8.32 -7.87 -1.26
CA CYS A 72 8.88 -7.14 -0.11
C CYS A 72 8.21 -7.56 1.22
N CYS A 73 6.92 -7.89 1.21
CA CYS A 73 6.09 -8.17 2.38
C CYS A 73 5.20 -9.39 2.12
N PRO A 74 5.74 -10.63 2.13
CA PRO A 74 4.98 -11.84 1.81
C PRO A 74 3.87 -12.17 2.82
N TRP A 75 3.90 -11.54 3.99
CA TRP A 75 2.91 -11.67 5.06
C TRP A 75 1.72 -10.72 4.90
N LEU A 76 1.81 -9.71 4.03
CA LEU A 76 0.78 -8.69 3.90
C LEU A 76 -0.39 -9.21 3.05
N ASN A 77 -1.60 -9.08 3.59
CA ASN A 77 -2.83 -9.40 2.89
C ASN A 77 -3.30 -8.20 2.05
N PHE A 78 -3.67 -8.46 0.80
CA PHE A 78 -4.22 -7.47 -0.11
C PHE A 78 -5.60 -7.93 -0.59
N GLN A 79 -6.57 -7.03 -0.56
CA GLN A 79 -7.88 -7.23 -1.17
C GLN A 79 -8.14 -6.08 -2.13
N LEU A 80 -8.32 -6.40 -3.41
CA LEU A 80 -8.65 -5.44 -4.45
C LEU A 80 -10.11 -5.64 -4.85
N THR A 81 -10.92 -4.59 -4.70
CA THR A 81 -12.36 -4.62 -4.97
C THR A 81 -12.71 -3.62 -6.04
N TYR A 82 -13.45 -4.07 -7.06
CA TYR A 82 -14.06 -3.22 -8.07
C TYR A 82 -15.55 -3.15 -7.76
N GLN A 83 -16.07 -1.94 -7.52
CA GLN A 83 -17.51 -1.76 -7.36
C GLN A 83 -18.24 -1.89 -8.71
N PRO A 84 -19.54 -2.26 -8.72
CA PRO A 84 -20.31 -2.42 -9.94
C PRO A 84 -20.29 -1.16 -10.84
N GLY A 85 -20.19 -1.36 -12.16
CA GLY A 85 -20.18 -0.27 -13.15
C GLY A 85 -18.85 0.48 -13.19
N GLU A 86 -18.91 1.81 -13.35
CA GLU A 86 -17.77 2.73 -13.23
C GLU A 86 -17.57 3.18 -11.77
N GLY A 87 -17.97 2.32 -10.81
CA GLY A 87 -17.84 2.58 -9.39
C GLY A 87 -16.38 2.57 -8.91
N PRO A 88 -16.13 3.00 -7.67
CA PRO A 88 -14.78 3.12 -7.15
C PRO A 88 -14.06 1.78 -7.09
N VAL A 89 -12.75 1.87 -7.23
CA VAL A 89 -11.83 0.77 -6.95
C VAL A 89 -11.29 0.96 -5.55
N SER A 90 -11.24 -0.10 -4.75
CA SER A 90 -10.63 -0.05 -3.43
C SER A 90 -9.56 -1.11 -3.23
N LEU A 91 -8.43 -0.70 -2.64
CA LEU A 91 -7.33 -1.56 -2.25
C LEU A 91 -7.23 -1.56 -0.74
N LYS A 92 -7.57 -2.69 -0.13
CA LYS A 92 -7.44 -2.94 1.29
C LYS A 92 -6.16 -3.71 1.59
N MET A 93 -5.42 -3.26 2.59
CA MET A 93 -4.13 -3.78 3.01
C MET A 93 -4.15 -4.11 4.50
N GLY A 94 -3.84 -5.36 4.83
CA GLY A 94 -3.86 -5.88 6.20
C GLY A 94 -5.12 -6.67 6.53
N ASN A 95 -5.00 -7.52 7.55
CA ASN A 95 -6.08 -8.38 8.05
C ASN A 95 -6.03 -8.57 9.59
N SER A 96 -5.09 -7.92 10.27
CA SER A 96 -4.92 -7.93 11.72
C SER A 96 -4.34 -6.60 12.20
N VAL A 97 -4.49 -6.27 13.49
CA VAL A 97 -3.92 -5.05 14.09
C VAL A 97 -2.41 -4.95 13.85
N GLU A 98 -1.69 -6.06 14.03
CA GLU A 98 -0.24 -6.11 13.79
C GLU A 98 0.11 -5.78 12.33
N THR A 99 -0.62 -6.35 11.35
CA THR A 99 -0.37 -6.04 9.93
C THR A 99 -0.73 -4.60 9.59
N LYS A 100 -1.76 -4.02 10.21
CA LYS A 100 -2.12 -2.61 10.04
C LYS A 100 -0.99 -1.69 10.47
N GLU A 101 -0.42 -1.92 11.66
CA GLU A 101 0.71 -1.12 12.16
C GLU A 101 1.91 -1.21 11.23
N MET A 102 2.18 -2.40 10.68
CA MET A 102 3.24 -2.59 9.70
C MET A 102 2.94 -1.84 8.39
N VAL A 103 1.71 -1.90 7.88
CA VAL A 103 1.29 -1.15 6.68
C VAL A 103 1.50 0.36 6.87
N TYR A 104 1.10 0.91 8.02
CA TYR A 104 1.32 2.31 8.35
C TYR A 104 2.79 2.73 8.25
N LEU A 105 3.68 1.85 8.73
CA LEU A 105 5.13 2.08 8.72
C LEU A 105 5.76 1.88 7.34
N VAL A 106 5.37 0.82 6.60
CA VAL A 106 5.97 0.43 5.32
C VAL A 106 5.52 1.35 4.19
N MET A 107 4.22 1.65 4.15
CA MET A 107 3.60 2.45 3.09
C MET A 107 3.76 3.96 3.33
N GLU A 108 4.48 4.34 4.37
CA GLU A 108 4.70 5.73 4.80
C GLU A 108 3.38 6.54 4.80
N LEU A 109 2.29 5.96 5.32
CA LEU A 109 0.94 6.54 5.20
C LEU A 109 0.83 7.95 5.82
N ASP A 110 1.75 8.35 6.70
CA ASP A 110 1.86 9.72 7.20
C ASP A 110 2.11 10.77 6.10
N LYS A 111 2.69 10.35 4.96
CA LYS A 111 2.94 11.18 3.78
C LYS A 111 1.76 11.24 2.81
N LEU A 112 0.72 10.43 3.01
CA LEU A 112 -0.48 10.49 2.19
C LEU A 112 -1.30 11.75 2.52
N PRO A 113 -2.03 12.30 1.54
CA PRO A 113 -3.02 13.33 1.83
C PRO A 113 -4.00 12.78 2.87
N LYS A 114 -3.98 13.36 4.07
CA LYS A 114 -4.95 13.02 5.11
C LYS A 114 -6.35 13.37 4.59
N PRO A 115 -7.35 12.49 4.77
CA PRO A 115 -8.73 12.86 4.44
C PRO A 115 -9.07 14.14 5.21
N ARG A 116 -9.56 15.15 4.49
CA ARG A 116 -10.01 16.43 5.07
C ARG A 116 -11.26 16.23 5.93
#